data_AF-A0A537MX16-F1
#
_entry.id   AF-A0A537MX16-F1
#
_cell.length_a   1.000
_cell.length_b   1.000
_cell.length_c   1.000
_cell.angle_alpha   90.00
_cell.angle_beta   90.00
_cell.angle_gamma   90.00
#
_symmetry.space_group_name_H-M   'P 1'
#
loop_
_entity.id
_entity.type
_entity.pdbx_description
1 polymer ?
#
loop_
_entity_poly.entity_id
_entity_poly.type
_entity_poly.pdbx_seq_one_letter_code
_entity_poly.pdbx_strand_id
1 'polypeptide(L)' 'APDAAPGSVARALYFTRVTAPGGDGDHYHHIGLYAFRRAALERYVAIPPGILERRERLEQLRALEAGMRIDVVLVD' A
#
# COMPACT_ATOMS: atom_id res chain seq x y z
N ALA A 1 7.27 -3.79 11.28
CA ALA A 1 8.35 -4.15 12.22
C ALA A 1 8.51 -2.95 13.14
N PRO A 2 8.48 -3.14 14.47
CA PRO A 2 8.31 -2.05 15.45
C PRO A 2 9.55 -1.14 15.63
N ASP A 3 10.43 -1.04 14.63
CA ASP A 3 11.70 -0.29 14.67
C ASP A 3 12.02 0.44 13.35
N ALA A 4 11.00 0.74 12.55
CA ALA A 4 11.20 1.45 11.29
C ALA A 4 11.57 2.92 11.58
N ALA A 5 12.86 3.26 11.56
CA ALA A 5 13.31 4.64 11.67
C ALA A 5 12.70 5.51 10.54
N PRO A 6 12.45 6.81 10.76
CA PRO A 6 12.01 7.71 9.69
C PRO A 6 12.93 7.62 8.46
N GLY A 7 12.33 7.56 7.27
CA GLY A 7 13.07 7.34 6.02
C GLY A 7 13.40 5.86 5.70
N SER A 8 13.07 4.92 6.58
CA SER A 8 13.21 3.49 6.27
C SER A 8 12.17 3.03 5.24
N VAL A 9 12.64 2.28 4.23
CA VAL A 9 11.79 1.70 3.19
C VAL A 9 11.31 0.33 3.67
N ALA A 10 9.99 0.13 3.69
CA ALA A 10 9.35 -1.14 3.99
C ALA A 10 8.45 -1.59 2.84
N ARG A 11 8.08 -2.87 2.83
CA ARG A 11 7.10 -3.41 1.87
C ARG A 11 5.70 -3.28 2.46
N ALA A 12 4.77 -2.68 1.72
CA ALA A 12 3.35 -2.75 2.07
C ALA A 12 2.81 -4.16 1.83
N LEU A 13 2.18 -4.73 2.87
CA LEU A 13 1.56 -6.06 2.79
C LEU A 13 0.07 -5.96 2.43
N TYR A 14 -0.63 -4.98 3.00
CA TYR A 14 -2.05 -4.74 2.77
C TYR A 14 -2.42 -3.31 3.16
N PHE A 15 -3.57 -2.83 2.67
CA PHE A 15 -4.19 -1.56 3.07
C PHE A 15 -5.65 -1.82 3.41
N THR A 16 -6.16 -1.23 4.48
CA THR A 16 -7.56 -1.40 4.87
C THR A 16 -8.11 -0.15 5.56
N ARG A 17 -9.43 0.02 5.51
CA ARG A 17 -10.14 1.04 6.27
C ARG A 17 -10.46 0.60 7.70
N VAL A 18 -10.36 -0.69 7.98
CA VAL A 18 -10.57 -1.25 9.31
C VAL A 18 -9.29 -1.08 10.13
N THR A 19 -9.43 -0.89 11.44
CA THR A 19 -8.28 -0.86 12.34
C THR A 19 -7.52 -2.19 12.27
N ALA A 20 -6.30 -2.16 11.75
CA ALA A 20 -5.42 -3.31 11.60
C ALA A 20 -3.94 -2.87 11.73
N PRO A 21 -3.03 -3.76 12.16
CA PRO A 21 -3.30 -5.10 12.69
C PRO A 21 -4.02 -5.04 14.06
N GLY A 22 -4.71 -6.13 14.41
CA GLY A 22 -5.24 -6.30 15.76
C GLY A 22 -4.14 -6.65 16.76
N GLY A 23 -4.41 -6.45 18.05
CA GLY A 23 -3.43 -6.64 19.13
C GLY A 23 -2.61 -5.38 19.39
N ASP A 24 -1.52 -5.54 20.14
CA ASP A 24 -0.63 -4.44 20.50
C ASP A 24 0.31 -4.06 19.35
N GLY A 25 0.63 -2.77 19.26
CA GLY A 25 1.58 -2.22 18.29
C GLY A 25 1.09 -0.95 17.59
N ASP A 26 1.97 -0.38 16.79
CA ASP A 26 1.69 0.88 16.09
C ASP A 26 0.70 0.70 14.91
N HIS A 27 -0.14 1.71 14.72
CA HIS A 27 -0.94 1.87 13.51
C HIS A 27 -0.32 2.95 12.63
N TYR A 28 -0.10 2.60 11.37
CA TYR A 28 0.42 3.53 10.37
C TYR A 28 -0.70 4.01 9.47
N HIS A 29 -0.85 5.33 9.32
CA HIS A 29 -1.79 5.92 8.38
C HIS A 29 -1.15 6.07 7.01
N HIS A 30 -1.81 5.56 5.98
CA HIS A 30 -1.34 5.71 4.61
C HIS A 30 -1.56 7.14 4.10
N ILE A 31 -0.51 7.79 3.62
CA ILE A 31 -0.58 9.08 2.95
C ILE A 31 -0.64 8.84 1.44
N GLY A 32 -1.61 9.46 0.75
CA GLY A 32 -1.85 9.29 -0.68
C GLY A 32 -0.81 9.91 -1.62
N LEU A 33 0.48 9.83 -1.30
CA LEU A 33 1.59 10.25 -2.14
C LEU A 33 2.25 9.02 -2.75
N TYR A 34 2.43 9.04 -4.07
CA TYR A 34 2.96 7.90 -4.82
C TYR A 34 4.08 8.33 -5.77
N ALA A 35 5.08 7.47 -5.90
CA ALA A 35 6.11 7.57 -6.92
C ALA A 35 6.11 6.29 -7.76
N PHE A 36 6.02 6.45 -9.08
CA PHE A 36 5.99 5.32 -10.01
C PHE A 36 7.18 5.37 -10.96
N ARG A 37 7.77 4.20 -11.23
CA ARG A 37 8.53 4.01 -12.46
C ARG A 37 7.56 3.99 -13.63
N ARG A 38 7.93 4.57 -14.76
CA ARG A 38 7.09 4.64 -15.97
C ARG A 38 6.41 3.31 -16.33
N ALA A 39 7.20 2.24 -16.49
CA ALA A 39 6.69 0.91 -16.83
C ALA A 39 5.73 0.34 -15.78
N ALA A 40 5.92 0.67 -14.50
CA ALA A 40 5.01 0.25 -13.44
C ALA A 40 3.67 0.99 -13.52
N LEU A 41 3.68 2.28 -13.82
CA LEU A 41 2.46 3.07 -14.02
C LEU A 41 1.67 2.58 -15.23
N GLU A 42 2.34 2.37 -16.37
CA GLU A 42 1.72 1.83 -17.59
C GLU A 42 1.06 0.47 -17.34
N ARG A 43 1.72 -0.41 -16.60
CA ARG A 43 1.13 -1.68 -16.15
C ARG A 43 -0.07 -1.46 -15.23
N TYR A 44 0.06 -0.59 -14.22
CA TYR A 44 -0.99 -0.33 -13.23
C TYR A 44 -2.29 0.15 -13.88
N VAL A 45 -2.21 1.11 -14.79
CA VAL A 45 -3.40 1.69 -15.44
C VAL A 45 -4.11 0.72 -16.38
N ALA A 46 -3.40 -0.31 -16.87
CA ALA A 46 -3.97 -1.36 -17.70
C ALA A 46 -4.66 -2.48 -16.90
N ILE A 47 -4.47 -2.53 -15.58
CA ILE A 47 -5.09 -3.54 -14.72
C ILE A 47 -6.57 -3.17 -14.50
N PRO A 48 -7.52 -4.08 -14.78
CA PRO A 48 -8.93 -3.83 -14.50
C PRO A 48 -9.17 -3.72 -12.98
N PRO A 49 -10.25 -3.05 -12.54
CA PRO A 49 -10.53 -2.90 -11.12
C PRO A 49 -10.52 -4.23 -10.36
N GLY A 50 -9.86 -4.25 -9.21
CA GLY A 50 -9.71 -5.43 -8.36
C GLY A 50 -10.96 -5.74 -7.51
N ILE A 51 -11.04 -6.95 -6.94
CA ILE A 51 -12.15 -7.29 -6.03
C ILE A 51 -11.98 -6.52 -4.72
N LEU A 52 -10.77 -6.50 -4.18
CA LEU A 52 -10.46 -5.81 -2.92
C LEU A 52 -10.53 -4.29 -3.08
N GLU A 53 -10.03 -3.75 -4.20
CA GLU A 53 -10.20 -2.34 -4.55
C GLU A 53 -11.67 -1.90 -4.47
N ARG A 54 -12.60 -2.66 -5.06
CA ARG A 54 -14.04 -2.31 -5.04
C ARG A 54 -14.65 -2.42 -3.65
N ARG A 55 -14.28 -3.45 -2.88
CA ARG A 55 -14.82 -3.70 -1.52
C ARG A 55 -14.34 -2.65 -0.52
N GLU A 56 -13.05 -2.34 -0.54
CA GLU A 56 -12.40 -1.41 0.40
C GLU A 56 -12.40 0.02 -0.13
N ARG A 57 -12.72 0.24 -1.42
CA ARG A 57 -12.60 1.54 -2.11
C ARG A 57 -11.18 2.11 -1.94
N LEU A 58 -10.19 1.29 -2.26
CA LEU A 58 -8.75 1.59 -2.16
C LEU A 58 -8.03 1.11 -3.43
N GLU A 59 -7.65 2.02 -4.31
CA GLU A 59 -7.10 1.68 -5.62
C GLU A 59 -5.76 0.93 -5.56
N GLN A 60 -4.93 1.22 -4.54
CA GLN A 60 -3.64 0.57 -4.37
C GLN A 60 -3.76 -0.95 -4.12
N LEU A 61 -4.93 -1.44 -3.69
CA LEU A 61 -5.18 -2.88 -3.55
C LEU A 61 -5.19 -3.61 -4.90
N ARG A 62 -5.60 -2.95 -5.99
CA ARG A 62 -5.53 -3.51 -7.34
C ARG A 62 -4.10 -3.85 -7.75
N ALA A 63 -3.15 -2.99 -7.40
CA ALA A 63 -1.74 -3.25 -7.65
C ALA A 63 -1.26 -4.48 -6.86
N LEU A 64 -1.62 -4.59 -5.58
CA LEU A 64 -1.29 -5.76 -4.75
C LEU A 64 -1.94 -7.06 -5.29
N GLU A 65 -3.22 -7.03 -5.65
CA GLU A 65 -3.95 -8.16 -6.25
C GLU A 65 -3.29 -8.65 -7.55
N ALA A 66 -2.76 -7.73 -8.37
CA ALA A 66 -2.02 -8.05 -9.58
C ALA A 66 -0.55 -8.46 -9.34
N GLY A 67 -0.15 -8.66 -8.08
CA GLY A 67 1.21 -9.07 -7.70
C GLY A 67 2.27 -7.98 -7.88
N MET A 68 1.88 -6.71 -7.98
CA MET A 68 2.84 -5.60 -7.94
C MET A 68 3.35 -5.41 -6.51
N ARG A 69 4.64 -5.11 -6.37
CA ARG A 69 5.24 -4.72 -5.09
C ARG A 69 5.02 -3.22 -4.88
N ILE A 70 4.57 -2.86 -3.68
CA ILE A 70 4.50 -1.47 -3.22
C ILE A 70 5.48 -1.32 -2.07
N ASP A 71 6.46 -0.44 -2.23
CA ASP A 71 7.34 0.01 -1.16
C ASP A 71 6.77 1.29 -0.54
N VAL A 72 6.91 1.43 0.76
CA VAL A 72 6.44 2.56 1.56
C VAL A 72 7.59 3.06 2.44
N VAL A 73 7.53 4.34 2.81
CA VAL A 73 8.51 4.98 3.68
C VAL A 73 7.78 5.59 4.86
N LEU A 74 8.30 5.36 6.08
CA LEU A 74 7.79 6.05 7.26
C LEU A 74 8.24 7.51 7.23
N VAL A 75 7.29 8.42 7.43
CA VAL A 75 7.50 9.87 7.49
C VAL A 75 6.92 10.41 8.80
N ASP A 76 7.54 11.45 9.33
CA ASP A 76 7.15 12.16 10.55
C ASP A 76 6.10 13.24 10.31
#